data_AF-A0A437UUX4-F1
#
_entry.id   AF-A0A437UUX4-F1
#
_cell.length_a   1.000
_cell.length_b   1.000
_cell.length_c   1.000
_cell.angle_alpha   90.00
_cell.angle_beta   90.00
_cell.angle_gamma   90.00
#
_symmetry.space_group_name_H-M   'P 1'
#
loop_
_entity.id
_entity.type
_entity.pdbx_description
1 polymer ?
#
loop_
_entity_poly.entity_id
_entity_poly.type
_entity_poly.pdbx_seq_one_letter_code
_entity_poly.pdbx_strand_id
1 'polypeptide(L)'
;MRAAFASDELPATSTDRRAIRTRAALRSALAAEIEATGDLSRVTVTAVTGRADVTRRTFYSHFRDIPGLVDAIERETIAEFEPVVARLAAVHLPELKAAIDAAEPCPGSLELLSFFKERGSYLAPLMGRGGDPAFVERIKAMAHGIIAARALEGIDARALGPFFDYYLTFAISAEAGVLVRWLAGGMRESADAMARLMTALMFVRPGDLYGTPIDLDIPRFALSVLLDQGEDHD
;
A
#
# COMPACT_ATOMS: atom_id res chain seq x y z
N MET A 1 34.15 15.97 8.34
CA MET A 1 33.13 16.89 8.89
C MET A 1 31.78 16.21 8.68
N ARG A 2 31.25 15.54 9.72
CA ARG A 2 30.03 14.72 9.63
C ARG A 2 28.81 15.65 9.75
N ALA A 3 27.98 15.71 8.71
CA ALA A 3 26.68 16.34 8.78
C ALA A 3 25.74 15.41 9.54
N ALA A 4 25.17 15.93 10.63
CA ALA A 4 24.17 15.26 11.44
C ALA A 4 22.84 15.24 10.67
N PHE A 5 22.34 14.04 10.37
CA PHE A 5 20.94 13.88 10.00
C PHE A 5 20.12 14.03 11.27
N ALA A 6 19.28 15.06 11.31
CA ALA A 6 18.25 15.22 12.32
C ALA A 6 17.29 14.03 12.20
N SER A 7 17.36 13.13 13.18
CA SER A 7 16.39 12.08 13.40
C SER A 7 15.07 12.72 13.81
N ASP A 8 14.11 12.76 12.88
CA ASP A 8 12.71 13.08 13.17
C ASP A 8 12.13 11.89 13.92
N GLU A 9 12.30 11.88 15.24
CA GLU A 9 11.74 10.86 16.13
C GLU A 9 10.22 10.83 15.97
N LEU A 10 9.69 9.68 15.55
CA LEU A 10 8.26 9.39 15.62
C LEU A 10 7.78 9.68 17.06
N PRO A 11 6.71 10.48 17.26
CA PRO A 11 6.26 10.80 18.60
C PRO A 11 5.90 9.50 19.33
N ALA A 12 6.51 9.30 20.50
CA ALA A 12 6.27 8.16 21.37
C ALA A 12 4.77 7.85 21.45
N THR A 13 4.41 6.60 21.17
CA THR A 13 3.02 6.12 21.16
C THR A 13 2.44 6.36 22.56
N SER A 14 1.62 7.40 22.70
CA SER A 14 1.02 7.77 23.98
C SER A 14 0.19 6.62 24.53
N THR A 15 0.63 6.03 25.64
CA THR A 15 -0.09 4.96 26.36
C THR A 15 -1.35 5.46 27.07
N ASP A 16 -1.60 6.76 27.06
CA ASP A 16 -2.85 7.34 27.56
C ASP A 16 -4.04 6.91 26.69
N ARG A 17 -4.94 6.11 27.29
CA ARG A 17 -6.21 5.66 26.70
C ARG A 17 -7.04 6.82 26.16
N ARG A 18 -6.94 8.01 26.78
CA ARG A 18 -7.64 9.21 26.33
C ARG A 18 -7.11 9.70 24.99
N ALA A 19 -5.78 9.78 24.84
CA ALA A 19 -5.15 10.18 23.59
C ALA A 19 -5.48 9.21 22.44
N ILE A 20 -5.45 7.89 22.72
CA ILE A 20 -5.81 6.86 21.73
C ILE A 20 -7.26 7.01 21.27
N ARG A 21 -8.21 7.18 22.20
CA ARG A 21 -9.63 7.40 21.86
C ARG A 21 -9.84 8.67 21.05
N THR A 22 -9.19 9.77 21.43
CA THR A 22 -9.27 11.03 20.69
C THR A 22 -8.76 10.88 19.26
N ARG A 23 -7.61 10.21 19.06
CA ARG A 23 -7.07 9.95 17.71
C ARG A 23 -8.00 9.08 16.88
N ALA A 24 -8.55 8.02 17.46
CA ALA A 24 -9.51 7.16 16.78
C ALA A 24 -10.78 7.94 16.36
N ALA A 25 -11.32 8.78 17.25
CA ALA A 25 -12.48 9.63 16.96
C ALA A 25 -12.19 10.64 15.84
N LEU A 26 -11.03 11.31 15.88
CA LEU A 26 -10.61 12.24 14.84
C LEU A 26 -10.41 11.56 13.48
N ARG A 27 -9.83 10.37 13.45
CA ARG A 27 -9.65 9.57 12.23
C ARG A 27 -10.99 9.18 11.61
N SER A 28 -11.92 8.66 12.41
CA SER A 28 -13.28 8.34 11.94
C SER A 28 -14.02 9.59 11.46
N ALA A 29 -13.86 10.72 12.16
CA ALA A 29 -14.47 11.97 11.75
C ALA A 29 -13.91 12.51 10.43
N LEU A 30 -12.59 12.46 10.25
CA LEU A 30 -11.93 12.83 9.00
C LEU A 30 -12.48 12.00 7.82
N ALA A 31 -12.54 10.68 7.97
CA ALA A 31 -13.05 9.78 6.93
C ALA A 31 -14.49 10.14 6.52
N ALA A 32 -15.37 10.34 7.50
CA ALA A 32 -16.75 10.73 7.25
C ALA A 32 -16.89 12.13 6.61
N GLU A 33 -15.98 13.07 6.92
CA GLU A 33 -15.96 14.38 6.27
C GLU A 33 -15.46 14.29 4.82
N ILE A 34 -14.47 13.43 4.52
CA ILE A 34 -14.03 13.15 3.14
C ILE A 34 -15.21 12.59 2.33
N GLU A 35 -15.93 11.60 2.87
CA GLU A 35 -17.11 11.03 2.19
C GLU A 35 -18.22 12.06 1.98
N ALA A 36 -18.52 12.88 3.01
CA ALA A 36 -19.59 13.87 2.93
C ALA A 36 -19.28 15.00 1.93
N THR A 37 -18.01 15.40 1.82
CA THR A 37 -17.58 16.50 0.93
C THR A 37 -17.20 16.02 -0.47
N GLY A 38 -16.83 14.74 -0.60
CA GLY A 38 -16.25 14.12 -1.79
C GLY A 38 -14.82 14.56 -2.10
N ASP A 39 -14.19 15.34 -1.22
CA ASP A 39 -12.89 15.98 -1.48
C ASP A 39 -12.22 16.42 -0.17
N LEU A 40 -11.08 15.82 0.16
CA LEU A 40 -10.24 16.11 1.32
C LEU A 40 -9.89 17.59 1.44
N SER A 41 -9.70 18.30 0.32
CA SER A 41 -9.35 19.72 0.34
C SER A 41 -10.45 20.62 0.91
N ARG A 42 -11.69 20.11 0.97
CA ARG A 42 -12.87 20.81 1.52
C ARG A 42 -13.09 20.52 3.00
N VAL A 43 -12.36 19.57 3.58
CA VAL A 43 -12.48 19.20 4.99
C VAL A 43 -11.90 20.30 5.88
N THR A 44 -12.60 20.66 6.95
CA THR A 44 -12.18 21.72 7.88
C THR A 44 -11.99 21.20 9.29
N VAL A 45 -11.11 21.84 10.05
CA VAL A 45 -10.91 21.53 11.48
C VAL A 45 -12.22 21.64 12.26
N THR A 46 -13.05 22.66 11.97
CA THR A 46 -14.35 22.84 12.64
C THR A 46 -15.28 21.65 12.40
N ALA A 47 -15.38 21.15 11.17
CA ALA A 47 -16.25 20.03 10.84
C ALA A 47 -15.76 18.72 11.49
N VAL A 48 -14.46 18.43 11.38
CA VAL A 48 -13.84 17.24 11.97
C VAL A 48 -13.98 17.25 13.50
N THR A 49 -13.68 18.37 14.15
CA THR A 49 -13.79 18.48 15.62
C THR A 49 -15.22 18.39 16.11
N GLY A 50 -16.17 18.98 15.37
CA GLY A 50 -17.61 18.85 15.66
C GLY A 50 -18.10 17.41 15.55
N ARG A 51 -17.68 16.67 14.52
CA ARG A 51 -18.06 15.26 14.33
C ARG A 51 -17.39 14.31 15.33
N ALA A 52 -16.14 14.59 15.70
CA ALA A 52 -15.39 13.78 16.66
C ALA A 52 -15.78 14.04 18.13
N ASP A 53 -16.66 15.00 18.40
CA ASP A 53 -17.01 15.47 19.75
C ASP A 53 -15.78 15.86 20.59
N VAL A 54 -14.89 16.66 19.98
CA VAL A 54 -13.68 17.18 20.62
C VAL A 54 -13.56 18.68 20.45
N THR A 55 -12.93 19.35 21.41
CA THR A 55 -12.72 20.79 21.30
C THR A 55 -11.62 21.11 20.28
N ARG A 56 -11.69 22.28 19.64
CA ARG A 56 -10.58 22.78 18.79
C ARG A 56 -9.26 22.90 19.56
N ARG A 57 -9.32 23.22 20.86
CA ARG A 57 -8.13 23.22 21.74
C ARG A 57 -7.49 21.82 21.81
N THR A 58 -8.30 20.78 21.95
CA THR A 58 -7.85 19.38 21.96
C THR A 58 -7.29 18.94 20.60
N PHE A 59 -7.88 19.41 19.50
CA PHE A 59 -7.30 19.16 18.18
C PHE A 59 -5.91 19.78 18.06
N TYR A 60 -5.80 21.07 18.38
CA TYR A 60 -4.55 21.83 18.22
C TYR A 60 -3.45 21.43 19.22
N SER A 61 -3.76 20.68 20.28
CA SER A 61 -2.72 20.06 21.12
C SER A 61 -2.03 18.86 20.46
N HIS A 62 -2.59 18.34 19.36
CA HIS A 62 -2.06 17.17 18.65
C HIS A 62 -1.70 17.46 17.19
N PHE A 63 -2.47 18.32 16.51
CA PHE A 63 -2.33 18.56 15.07
C PHE A 63 -2.43 20.05 14.75
N ARG A 64 -1.60 20.52 13.82
CA ARG A 64 -1.62 21.93 13.39
C ARG A 64 -2.87 22.26 12.57
N ASP A 65 -3.27 21.34 11.70
CA ASP A 65 -4.32 21.51 10.69
C ASP A 65 -4.77 20.12 10.16
N ILE A 66 -5.66 20.11 9.16
CA ILE A 66 -6.13 18.88 8.51
C ILE A 66 -4.99 18.10 7.81
N PRO A 67 -4.12 18.73 7.01
CA PRO A 67 -2.94 18.03 6.46
C PRO A 67 -2.08 17.36 7.53
N GLY A 68 -1.85 18.01 8.67
CA GLY A 68 -1.11 17.41 9.78
C GLY A 68 -1.80 16.21 10.43
N LEU A 69 -3.14 16.20 10.49
CA LEU A 69 -3.92 15.03 10.92
C LEU A 69 -3.81 13.88 9.91
N VAL A 70 -3.97 14.18 8.61
CA VAL A 70 -3.84 13.19 7.52
C VAL A 70 -2.48 12.52 7.57
N ASP A 71 -1.41 13.31 7.54
CA ASP A 71 -0.05 12.80 7.52
C ASP A 71 0.31 11.99 8.78
N ALA A 72 -0.26 12.34 9.95
CA ALA A 72 -0.15 11.50 11.15
C ALA A 72 -0.84 10.14 10.98
N ILE A 73 -2.07 10.11 10.46
CA ILE A 73 -2.81 8.87 10.21
C ILE A 73 -2.08 8.00 9.18
N GLU A 74 -1.57 8.61 8.11
CA GLU A 74 -0.83 7.89 7.07
C GLU A 74 0.46 7.28 7.62
N ARG A 75 1.26 8.04 8.36
CA ARG A 75 2.49 7.51 8.97
C ARG A 75 2.20 6.38 9.96
N GLU A 76 1.21 6.56 10.83
CA GLU A 76 0.80 5.51 11.78
C GLU A 76 0.36 4.25 11.00
N THR A 77 -0.46 4.41 9.95
CA THR A 77 -0.90 3.28 9.12
C THR A 77 0.26 2.60 8.42
N ILE A 78 1.17 3.35 7.80
CA ILE A 78 2.34 2.79 7.09
C ILE A 78 3.23 2.03 8.07
N ALA A 79 3.49 2.59 9.26
CA ALA A 79 4.30 1.93 10.29
C ALA A 79 3.66 0.63 10.80
N GLU A 80 2.32 0.59 10.95
CA GLU A 80 1.61 -0.65 11.29
C GLU A 80 1.61 -1.66 10.12
N PHE A 81 1.63 -1.18 8.89
CA PHE A 81 1.53 -2.01 7.68
C PHE A 81 2.87 -2.59 7.22
N GLU A 82 3.97 -1.85 7.41
CA GLU A 82 5.34 -2.24 7.09
C GLU A 82 5.70 -3.68 7.53
N PRO A 83 5.47 -4.11 8.79
CA PRO A 83 5.80 -5.47 9.20
C PRO A 83 4.93 -6.55 8.51
N VAL A 84 3.72 -6.21 8.08
CA VAL A 84 2.84 -7.12 7.32
C VAL A 84 3.43 -7.37 5.93
N VAL A 85 3.87 -6.30 5.26
CA VAL A 85 4.55 -6.40 3.96
C VAL A 85 5.88 -7.15 4.08
N ALA A 86 6.66 -6.90 5.14
CA ALA A 86 7.91 -7.60 5.38
C ALA A 86 7.73 -9.12 5.54
N ARG A 87 6.64 -9.57 6.18
CA ARG A 87 6.29 -11.01 6.26
C ARG A 87 5.92 -11.59 4.91
N LEU A 88 5.09 -10.88 4.13
CA LEU A 88 4.74 -11.29 2.77
C LEU A 88 5.98 -11.40 1.87
N ALA A 89 6.89 -10.43 1.94
CA ALA A 89 8.11 -10.42 1.14
C ALA A 89 9.11 -11.51 1.54
N ALA A 90 8.96 -12.13 2.71
CA ALA A 90 9.79 -13.24 3.18
C ALA A 90 9.30 -14.62 2.71
N VAL A 91 8.18 -14.69 1.98
CA VAL A 91 7.64 -15.95 1.46
C VAL A 91 8.55 -16.51 0.37
N HIS A 92 8.95 -17.77 0.53
CA HIS A 92 9.79 -18.45 -0.46
C HIS A 92 8.97 -19.04 -1.61
N LEU A 93 9.60 -19.16 -2.79
CA LEU A 93 8.96 -19.68 -3.99
C LEU A 93 8.33 -21.09 -3.83
N PRO A 94 8.94 -22.06 -3.11
CA PRO A 94 8.30 -23.37 -2.91
C PRO A 94 6.99 -23.29 -2.10
N GLU A 95 6.93 -22.43 -1.09
CA GLU A 95 5.73 -22.21 -0.28
C GLU A 95 4.63 -21.56 -1.11
N LEU A 96 5.00 -20.54 -1.91
CA LEU A 96 4.09 -19.90 -2.84
C LEU A 96 3.55 -20.88 -3.89
N LYS A 97 4.42 -21.74 -4.44
CA LYS A 97 4.02 -22.76 -5.42
C LYS A 97 3.02 -23.75 -4.82
N ALA A 98 3.27 -24.21 -3.58
CA ALA A 98 2.36 -25.10 -2.88
C ALA A 98 0.99 -24.47 -2.66
N ALA A 99 0.95 -23.18 -2.27
CA ALA A 99 -0.30 -22.45 -2.13
C ALA A 99 -1.07 -22.34 -3.46
N ILE A 100 -0.39 -21.98 -4.55
CA ILE A 100 -1.00 -21.89 -5.89
C ILE A 100 -1.58 -23.24 -6.32
N ASP A 101 -0.85 -24.34 -6.14
CA ASP A 101 -1.30 -25.69 -6.49
C ASP A 101 -2.52 -26.14 -5.69
N ALA A 102 -2.63 -25.68 -4.44
CA ALA A 102 -3.78 -25.91 -3.57
C ALA A 102 -4.93 -24.89 -3.80
N ALA A 103 -4.78 -23.95 -4.73
CA ALA A 103 -5.67 -22.81 -4.94
C ALA A 103 -5.88 -21.96 -3.66
N GLU A 104 -4.87 -21.90 -2.80
CA GLU A 104 -4.81 -21.15 -1.55
C GLU A 104 -4.18 -19.77 -1.74
N PRO A 105 -4.47 -18.80 -0.84
CA PRO A 105 -3.80 -17.51 -0.89
C PRO A 105 -2.28 -17.66 -0.71
N CYS A 106 -1.52 -16.77 -1.35
CA CYS A 106 -0.11 -16.57 -1.01
C CYS A 106 0.03 -16.38 0.51
N PRO A 107 0.97 -17.07 1.19
CA PRO A 107 1.18 -16.88 2.63
C PRO A 107 1.34 -15.39 3.00
N GLY A 108 0.68 -14.94 4.06
CA GLY A 108 0.68 -13.52 4.46
C GLY A 108 -0.26 -12.59 3.67
N SER A 109 -0.74 -12.97 2.48
CA SER A 109 -1.68 -12.13 1.71
C SER A 109 -3.03 -11.96 2.41
N LEU A 110 -3.51 -12.99 3.11
CA LEU A 110 -4.73 -12.90 3.92
C LEU A 110 -4.57 -11.91 5.09
N GLU A 111 -3.42 -11.92 5.75
CA GLU A 111 -3.11 -10.97 6.82
C GLU A 111 -3.08 -9.53 6.28
N LEU A 112 -2.42 -9.34 5.13
CA LEU A 112 -2.39 -8.07 4.40
C LEU A 112 -3.80 -7.54 4.11
N LEU A 113 -4.67 -8.35 3.51
CA LEU A 113 -6.02 -7.89 3.19
C LEU A 113 -6.91 -7.74 4.42
N SER A 114 -6.69 -8.53 5.47
CA SER A 114 -7.40 -8.37 6.75
C SER A 114 -7.04 -7.04 7.41
N PHE A 115 -5.76 -6.63 7.36
CA PHE A 115 -5.31 -5.32 7.84
C PHE A 115 -6.13 -4.18 7.21
N PHE A 116 -6.27 -4.19 5.88
CA PHE A 116 -7.08 -3.20 5.17
C PHE A 116 -8.57 -3.32 5.47
N LYS A 117 -9.10 -4.55 5.55
CA LYS A 117 -10.52 -4.77 5.81
C LYS A 117 -10.97 -4.25 7.16
N GLU A 118 -10.20 -4.52 8.21
CA GLU A 118 -10.46 -4.04 9.58
C GLU A 118 -10.38 -2.52 9.69
N ARG A 119 -9.60 -1.88 8.83
CA ARG A 119 -9.33 -0.43 8.81
C ARG A 119 -10.08 0.29 7.69
N GLY A 120 -10.91 -0.42 6.93
CA GLY A 120 -11.53 0.10 5.70
C GLY A 120 -12.44 1.30 5.93
N SER A 121 -12.97 1.47 7.15
CA SER A 121 -13.81 2.62 7.52
C SER A 121 -13.12 3.98 7.34
N TYR A 122 -11.79 4.04 7.46
CA TYR A 122 -11.04 5.26 7.19
C TYR A 122 -10.07 5.13 6.01
N LEU A 123 -9.60 3.92 5.71
CA LEU A 123 -8.72 3.71 4.56
C LEU A 123 -9.45 3.86 3.22
N ALA A 124 -10.70 3.41 3.11
CA ALA A 124 -11.42 3.52 1.85
C ALA A 124 -11.68 4.98 1.43
N PRO A 125 -12.13 5.90 2.31
CA PRO A 125 -12.24 7.31 1.95
C PRO A 125 -10.89 7.98 1.70
N LEU A 126 -9.87 7.65 2.50
CA LEU A 126 -8.56 8.32 2.42
C LEU A 126 -7.75 7.90 1.19
N MET A 127 -7.84 6.64 0.77
CA MET A 127 -7.18 6.11 -0.44
C MET A 127 -8.07 6.21 -1.69
N GLY A 128 -9.34 6.55 -1.51
CA GLY A 128 -10.35 6.60 -2.56
C GLY A 128 -10.34 7.91 -3.34
N ARG A 129 -11.32 8.04 -4.25
CA ARG A 129 -11.52 9.26 -5.02
C ARG A 129 -11.87 10.42 -4.08
N GLY A 130 -11.07 11.47 -4.11
CA GLY A 130 -11.24 12.63 -3.21
C GLY A 130 -10.50 12.49 -1.87
N GLY A 131 -9.80 11.38 -1.63
CA GLY A 131 -8.85 11.25 -0.52
C GLY A 131 -7.51 11.91 -0.83
N ASP A 132 -6.43 11.44 -0.20
CA ASP A 132 -5.06 11.90 -0.48
C ASP A 132 -4.41 11.02 -1.57
N PRO A 133 -4.14 11.55 -2.78
CA PRO A 133 -3.46 10.79 -3.82
C PRO A 133 -2.05 10.31 -3.43
N ALA A 134 -1.37 11.04 -2.55
CA ALA A 134 -0.01 10.70 -2.13
C ALA A 134 0.01 9.44 -1.25
N PHE A 135 -1.09 9.12 -0.58
CA PHE A 135 -1.10 8.02 0.39
C PHE A 135 -0.82 6.67 -0.25
N VAL A 136 -1.50 6.38 -1.36
CA VAL A 136 -1.29 5.14 -2.12
C VAL A 136 0.14 5.06 -2.63
N GLU A 137 0.70 6.17 -3.12
CA GLU A 137 2.09 6.23 -3.58
C GLU A 137 3.10 6.00 -2.45
N ARG A 138 2.85 6.49 -1.24
CA ARG A 138 3.68 6.20 -0.06
C ARG A 138 3.64 4.72 0.31
N ILE A 139 2.48 4.07 0.23
CA ILE A 139 2.35 2.62 0.47
C ILE A 139 3.12 1.83 -0.59
N LYS A 140 2.99 2.18 -1.88
CA LYS A 140 3.73 1.54 -2.97
C LYS A 140 5.24 1.70 -2.78
N ALA A 141 5.71 2.90 -2.45
CA ALA A 141 7.13 3.17 -2.22
C ALA A 141 7.69 2.37 -1.04
N MET A 142 6.94 2.27 0.07
CA MET A 142 7.31 1.44 1.21
C MET A 142 7.39 -0.04 0.80
N ALA A 143 6.37 -0.56 0.11
CA ALA A 143 6.36 -1.95 -0.35
C ALA A 143 7.51 -2.25 -1.32
N HIS A 144 7.81 -1.30 -2.23
CA HIS A 144 8.92 -1.42 -3.16
C HIS A 144 10.26 -1.54 -2.43
N GLY A 145 10.52 -0.67 -1.44
CA GLY A 145 11.74 -0.72 -0.65
C GLY A 145 11.94 -2.08 0.05
N ILE A 146 10.88 -2.62 0.66
CA ILE A 146 10.93 -3.92 1.35
C ILE A 146 11.15 -5.07 0.38
N ILE A 147 10.35 -5.14 -0.69
CA ILE A 147 10.36 -6.25 -1.63
C ILE A 147 11.66 -6.26 -2.45
N ALA A 148 12.12 -5.08 -2.88
CA ALA A 148 13.41 -4.96 -3.57
C ALA A 148 14.56 -5.42 -2.67
N ALA A 149 14.61 -4.98 -1.40
CA ALA A 149 15.66 -5.39 -0.47
C ALA A 149 15.73 -6.92 -0.30
N ARG A 150 14.57 -7.59 -0.22
CA ARG A 150 14.50 -9.06 -0.13
C ARG A 150 14.88 -9.76 -1.42
N ALA A 151 14.45 -9.26 -2.56
CA ALA A 151 14.80 -9.85 -3.84
C ALA A 151 16.32 -9.86 -4.09
N LEU A 152 17.04 -8.83 -3.62
CA LEU A 152 18.50 -8.74 -3.66
C LEU A 152 19.21 -9.84 -2.85
N GLU A 153 18.54 -10.48 -1.89
CA GLU A 153 19.13 -11.58 -1.10
C GLU A 153 19.17 -12.92 -1.87
N GLY A 154 18.41 -13.06 -2.96
CA GLY A 154 18.30 -14.30 -3.74
C GLY A 154 18.46 -14.16 -5.26
N ILE A 155 18.45 -12.94 -5.80
CA ILE A 155 18.59 -12.64 -7.22
C ILE A 155 19.88 -11.84 -7.42
N ASP A 156 20.71 -12.22 -8.39
CA ASP A 156 21.81 -11.36 -8.83
C ASP A 156 21.22 -10.17 -9.59
N ALA A 157 20.94 -9.09 -8.85
CA ALA A 157 20.33 -7.86 -9.36
C ALA A 157 21.09 -7.26 -10.56
N ARG A 158 22.38 -7.57 -10.67
CA ARG A 158 23.24 -7.14 -11.78
C ARG A 158 22.87 -7.85 -13.09
N ALA A 159 22.24 -9.02 -13.04
CA ALA A 159 21.85 -9.80 -14.21
C ALA A 159 20.53 -9.33 -14.85
N LEU A 160 19.63 -8.69 -14.08
CA LEU A 160 18.34 -8.19 -14.58
C LEU A 160 18.29 -6.66 -14.77
N GLY A 161 19.17 -5.91 -14.09
CA GLY A 161 19.32 -4.46 -14.31
C GLY A 161 18.00 -3.67 -14.21
N PRO A 162 17.75 -2.69 -15.09
CA PRO A 162 16.53 -1.88 -15.07
C PRO A 162 15.22 -2.67 -15.21
N PHE A 163 15.24 -3.84 -15.86
CA PHE A 163 14.04 -4.64 -16.08
C PHE A 163 13.37 -5.07 -14.77
N PHE A 164 14.18 -5.45 -13.77
CA PHE A 164 13.66 -5.89 -12.47
C PHE A 164 12.96 -4.76 -11.71
N ASP A 165 13.50 -3.55 -11.77
CA ASP A 165 12.93 -2.36 -11.12
C ASP A 165 11.56 -1.98 -11.74
N TYR A 166 11.48 -2.00 -13.07
CA TYR A 166 10.20 -1.80 -13.78
C TYR A 166 9.20 -2.92 -13.52
N TYR A 167 9.66 -4.17 -13.43
CA TYR A 167 8.80 -5.30 -13.07
C TYR A 167 8.22 -5.15 -11.65
N LEU A 168 9.04 -4.81 -10.66
CA LEU A 168 8.56 -4.56 -9.30
C LEU A 168 7.57 -3.40 -9.25
N THR A 169 7.88 -2.30 -9.93
CA THR A 169 6.97 -1.15 -10.05
C THR A 169 5.63 -1.55 -10.67
N PHE A 170 5.64 -2.34 -11.74
CA PHE A 170 4.45 -2.88 -12.38
C PHE A 170 3.63 -3.76 -11.41
N ALA A 171 4.27 -4.74 -10.78
CA ALA A 171 3.60 -5.69 -9.89
C ALA A 171 2.94 -4.99 -8.70
N ILE A 172 3.70 -4.13 -8.00
CA ILE A 172 3.19 -3.38 -6.84
C ILE A 172 2.06 -2.43 -7.25
N SER A 173 2.17 -1.79 -8.41
CA SER A 173 1.12 -0.90 -8.91
C SER A 173 -0.16 -1.65 -9.26
N ALA A 174 -0.05 -2.84 -9.86
CA ALA A 174 -1.19 -3.70 -10.16
C ALA A 174 -1.92 -4.13 -8.87
N GLU A 175 -1.18 -4.64 -7.88
CA GLU A 175 -1.72 -5.07 -6.58
C GLU A 175 -2.38 -3.90 -5.84
N ALA A 176 -1.72 -2.73 -5.78
CA ALA A 176 -2.27 -1.53 -5.17
C ALA A 176 -3.56 -1.06 -5.87
N GLY A 177 -3.62 -1.15 -7.21
CA GLY A 177 -4.82 -0.81 -7.98
C GLY A 177 -6.00 -1.71 -7.65
N VAL A 178 -5.79 -3.02 -7.56
CA VAL A 178 -6.84 -3.99 -7.17
C VAL A 178 -7.29 -3.74 -5.73
N LEU A 179 -6.36 -3.50 -4.80
CA LEU A 179 -6.67 -3.17 -3.41
C LEU A 179 -7.53 -1.91 -3.29
N VAL A 180 -7.14 -0.81 -3.95
CA VAL A 180 -7.90 0.45 -3.94
C VAL A 180 -9.30 0.24 -4.53
N ARG A 181 -9.42 -0.53 -5.63
CA ARG A 181 -10.72 -0.89 -6.20
C ARG A 181 -11.58 -1.69 -5.22
N TRP A 182 -11.00 -2.65 -4.51
CA TRP A 182 -11.73 -3.46 -3.52
C TRP A 182 -12.23 -2.61 -2.35
N LEU A 183 -11.38 -1.72 -1.83
CA LEU A 183 -11.75 -0.74 -0.80
C LEU A 183 -12.91 0.15 -1.26
N ALA A 184 -12.77 0.77 -2.44
CA ALA A 184 -13.80 1.65 -3.02
C ALA A 184 -15.11 0.91 -3.33
N GLY A 185 -15.03 -0.39 -3.62
CA GLY A 185 -16.19 -1.26 -3.83
C GLY A 185 -16.91 -1.69 -2.55
N GLY A 186 -16.44 -1.25 -1.37
CA GLY A 186 -16.99 -1.63 -0.07
C GLY A 186 -16.55 -3.01 0.42
N MET A 187 -15.46 -3.56 -0.14
CA MET A 187 -14.87 -4.84 0.25
C MET A 187 -15.88 -5.99 0.29
N ARG A 188 -16.68 -6.11 -0.78
CA ARG A 188 -17.78 -7.08 -0.94
C ARG A 188 -17.30 -8.51 -0.77
N GLU A 189 -16.16 -8.82 -1.37
CA GLU A 189 -15.48 -10.10 -1.22
C GLU A 189 -14.87 -10.22 0.19
N SER A 190 -14.81 -11.46 0.71
CA SER A 190 -14.06 -11.72 1.94
C SER A 190 -12.57 -11.45 1.74
N ALA A 191 -11.84 -11.18 2.83
CA ALA A 191 -10.39 -11.01 2.73
C ALA A 191 -9.71 -12.26 2.15
N ASP A 192 -10.20 -13.46 2.51
CA ASP A 192 -9.73 -14.73 1.94
C ASP A 192 -9.99 -14.84 0.44
N ALA A 193 -11.22 -14.55 -0.01
CA ALA A 193 -11.56 -14.60 -1.43
C ALA A 193 -10.73 -13.61 -2.25
N MET A 194 -10.55 -12.38 -1.74
CA MET A 194 -9.72 -11.38 -2.42
C MET A 194 -8.23 -11.76 -2.39
N ALA A 195 -7.74 -12.41 -1.34
CA ALA A 195 -6.36 -12.86 -1.24
C ALA A 195 -6.06 -13.96 -2.26
N ARG A 196 -6.98 -14.92 -2.44
CA ARG A 196 -6.91 -15.92 -3.53
C ARG A 196 -6.95 -15.26 -4.91
N LEU A 197 -7.83 -14.29 -5.10
CA LEU A 197 -7.99 -13.58 -6.36
C LEU A 197 -6.71 -12.81 -6.75
N MET A 198 -6.16 -12.01 -5.83
CA MET A 198 -4.92 -11.26 -6.06
C MET A 198 -3.74 -12.20 -6.27
N THR A 199 -3.63 -13.29 -5.49
CA THR A 199 -2.63 -14.34 -5.73
C THR A 199 -2.73 -14.90 -7.14
N ALA A 200 -3.93 -15.19 -7.64
CA ALA A 200 -4.13 -15.69 -9.00
C ALA A 200 -3.78 -14.62 -10.07
N LEU A 201 -4.16 -13.36 -9.86
CA LEU A 201 -3.87 -12.26 -10.79
C LEU A 201 -2.36 -12.02 -10.98
N MET A 202 -1.55 -12.27 -9.96
CA MET A 202 -0.10 -12.14 -10.04
C MET A 202 0.54 -13.12 -11.05
N PHE A 203 -0.10 -14.27 -11.29
CA PHE A 203 0.45 -15.34 -12.13
C PHE A 203 -0.38 -15.67 -13.36
N VAL A 204 -1.59 -15.11 -13.50
CA VAL A 204 -2.44 -15.35 -14.67
C VAL A 204 -1.79 -14.76 -15.92
N ARG A 205 -1.59 -15.59 -16.95
CA ARG A 205 -1.12 -15.08 -18.25
C ARG A 205 -2.33 -14.58 -19.03
N PRO A 206 -2.23 -13.50 -19.83
CA PRO A 206 -3.35 -13.01 -20.63
C PRO A 206 -4.02 -14.13 -21.45
N GLY A 207 -3.20 -15.03 -22.00
CA GLY A 207 -3.65 -16.20 -22.75
C GLY A 207 -4.49 -17.21 -21.97
N ASP A 208 -4.26 -17.37 -20.66
CA ASP A 208 -4.99 -18.33 -19.82
C ASP A 208 -6.48 -17.98 -19.73
N LEU A 209 -6.82 -16.69 -19.71
CA LEU A 209 -8.21 -16.20 -19.67
C LEU A 209 -8.98 -16.49 -20.98
N TYR A 210 -8.26 -16.69 -22.08
CA TYR A 210 -8.83 -16.98 -23.40
C TYR A 210 -8.62 -18.43 -23.83
N GLY A 211 -8.14 -19.30 -22.93
CA GLY A 211 -7.83 -20.70 -23.22
C GLY A 211 -6.68 -20.90 -24.22
N THR A 212 -5.83 -19.88 -24.41
CA THR A 212 -4.69 -19.89 -25.35
C THR A 212 -3.43 -19.43 -24.63
N PRO A 213 -2.75 -20.28 -23.84
CA PRO A 213 -1.59 -19.89 -23.05
C PRO A 213 -0.48 -19.25 -23.90
N ILE A 214 0.11 -18.18 -23.39
CA ILE A 214 1.22 -17.47 -24.04
C ILE A 214 2.46 -17.66 -23.16
N ASP A 215 3.49 -18.30 -23.70
CA ASP A 215 4.79 -18.46 -23.03
C ASP A 215 5.77 -17.42 -23.60
N LEU A 216 6.21 -16.48 -22.77
CA LEU A 216 7.08 -15.38 -23.17
C LEU A 216 8.52 -15.69 -22.73
N ASP A 217 9.44 -15.74 -23.70
CA ASP A 217 10.88 -15.84 -23.41
C ASP A 217 11.40 -14.51 -22.84
N ILE A 218 11.28 -14.36 -21.51
CA ILE A 218 11.67 -13.15 -20.79
C ILE A 218 13.17 -12.83 -20.98
N PRO A 219 14.12 -13.78 -20.85
CA PRO A 219 15.53 -13.49 -21.09
C PRO A 219 15.80 -12.92 -22.48
N ARG A 220 15.21 -13.52 -23.53
CA ARG A 220 15.37 -13.01 -24.90
C ARG A 220 14.77 -11.61 -25.07
N PHE A 221 13.60 -11.36 -24.49
CA PHE A 221 12.94 -10.06 -24.57
C PHE A 221 13.71 -8.97 -23.79
N ALA A 222 14.16 -9.28 -22.57
CA ALA A 222 14.98 -8.38 -21.76
C ALA A 222 16.30 -8.05 -22.48
N LEU A 223 16.94 -9.05 -23.09
CA LEU A 223 18.15 -8.84 -23.88
C LEU A 223 17.90 -7.94 -25.10
N SER A 224 16.77 -8.09 -25.80
CA SER A 224 16.46 -7.19 -26.93
C SER A 224 16.32 -5.73 -26.48
N VAL A 225 15.72 -5.46 -25.32
CA VAL A 225 15.59 -4.09 -24.78
C VAL A 225 16.95 -3.51 -24.36
N LEU A 226 17.82 -4.34 -23.78
CA LEU A 226 19.17 -3.90 -23.39
C LEU A 226 20.07 -3.60 -24.61
N LEU A 227 19.90 -4.33 -25.71
CA LEU A 227 20.65 -4.13 -26.95
C LEU A 227 20.13 -2.97 -27.81
N ASP A 228 18.90 -2.51 -27.58
CA ASP A 228 18.25 -1.39 -28.27
C ASP A 228 18.74 0.00 -27.81
N GLN A 229 19.72 0.05 -26.89
CA GLN A 229 20.33 1.29 -26.37
C GLN A 229 21.25 2.01 -27.37
N GLY A 230 20.97 1.90 -28.67
CA GLY A 230 21.86 2.38 -29.72
C GLY A 230 21.15 2.73 -31.01
N GLU A 231 20.19 3.65 -30.97
CA GLU A 231 19.73 4.43 -32.13
C GLU A 231 18.89 5.64 -31.68
N ASP A 232 19.43 6.47 -30.76
CA ASP A 232 18.98 7.86 -30.69
C ASP A 232 19.56 8.59 -31.91
N HIS A 233 18.76 8.65 -32.98
CA HIS A 233 19.02 9.51 -34.12
C HIS A 233 18.87 10.98 -33.69
N ASP A 234 19.95 11.76 -33.88
CA ASP A 234 20.03 13.22 -33.84
C ASP A 234 18.83 13.96 -34.49
#